data_AF-A0A381XFA4-F1
#
_entry.id   AF-A0A381XFA4-F1
#
_cell.length_a   1.000
_cell.length_b   1.000
_cell.length_c   1.000
_cell.angle_alpha   90.00
_cell.angle_beta   90.00
_cell.angle_gamma   90.00
#
_symmetry.space_group_name_H-M   'P 1'
#
loop_
_entity.id
_entity.type
_entity.pdbx_description
1 polymer ?
#
loop_
_entity_poly.entity_id
_entity_poly.type
_entity_poly.pdbx_seq_one_letter_code
_entity_poly.pdbx_strand_id
1 'polypeptide(L)'
;MPINIKNFLLSKNKKSKIGDFQDLGHIDGVAISAISANLYKESRDDLVLFYFRDGANYASVYTQSKIISENIKWNLNLKANSIKALLVNAGNANAFTGKLGFKGITQIAEELSKGLTIKMSEDDEKKNFVKSNEILFGSTGTIGETFPA
;
A
#
# COMPACT_ATOMS: atom_id res chain seq x y z
N MET A 1 -4.72 15.06 -11.00
CA MET A 1 -4.51 13.60 -11.17
C MET A 1 -4.69 13.24 -12.63
N PRO A 2 -3.74 12.54 -13.26
CA PRO A 2 -3.98 11.95 -14.57
C PRO A 2 -5.06 10.86 -14.43
N ILE A 3 -6.20 11.05 -15.10
CA ILE A 3 -7.31 10.11 -15.04
C ILE A 3 -6.88 8.84 -15.80
N ASN A 4 -6.87 7.69 -15.12
CA ASN A 4 -6.66 6.40 -15.78
C ASN A 4 -7.91 6.04 -16.60
N ILE A 5 -7.93 6.52 -17.86
CA ILE A 5 -9.06 6.43 -18.78
C ILE A 5 -9.50 4.99 -19.03
N LYS A 6 -8.57 4.02 -19.02
CA LYS A 6 -8.92 2.60 -19.16
C LYS A 6 -9.79 2.12 -17.99
N ASN A 7 -9.39 2.43 -16.76
CA ASN A 7 -10.16 2.05 -15.57
C ASN A 7 -11.49 2.82 -15.47
N PHE A 8 -11.51 4.09 -15.87
CA PHE A 8 -12.75 4.88 -15.95
C PHE A 8 -13.76 4.31 -16.96
N LEU A 9 -13.30 3.83 -18.12
CA LEU A 9 -14.17 3.21 -19.12
C LEU A 9 -14.64 1.81 -18.69
N LEU A 10 -13.76 1.02 -18.08
CA LEU A 10 -14.10 -0.32 -17.55
C LEU A 10 -15.10 -0.26 -16.40
N SER A 11 -15.03 0.77 -15.55
CA SER A 11 -15.95 0.93 -14.41
C SER A 11 -17.39 1.21 -14.83
N LYS A 12 -17.62 1.81 -16.00
CA LYS A 12 -18.97 2.05 -16.55
C LYS A 12 -19.67 0.77 -17.03
N ASN A 13 -18.91 -0.26 -17.40
CA ASN A 13 -19.45 -1.54 -17.90
C ASN A 13 -19.78 -2.55 -16.80
N LYS A 14 -19.27 -2.35 -15.58
CA LYS A 14 -19.64 -3.13 -14.40
C LYS A 14 -20.58 -2.28 -13.54
N LYS A 15 -21.46 -2.88 -12.74
CA LYS A 15 -22.24 -2.17 -11.70
C LYS A 15 -21.30 -1.64 -10.61
N SER A 16 -20.40 -0.74 -10.98
CA SER A 16 -19.37 -0.18 -10.12
C SER A 16 -20.02 0.81 -9.17
N LYS A 17 -19.86 0.57 -7.87
CA LYS A 17 -20.27 1.50 -6.81
C LYS A 17 -19.31 2.69 -6.66
N ILE A 18 -18.40 2.92 -7.62
CA ILE A 18 -17.42 4.02 -7.51
C ILE A 18 -18.10 5.37 -7.32
N GLY A 19 -19.29 5.56 -7.93
CA GLY A 19 -20.10 6.78 -7.78
C GLY A 19 -20.84 6.89 -6.43
N ASP A 20 -20.83 5.84 -5.59
CA ASP A 20 -21.38 5.88 -4.23
C ASP A 20 -20.37 6.48 -3.23
N PHE A 21 -19.09 6.60 -3.63
CA PHE A 21 -18.03 7.16 -2.79
C PHE A 21 -17.83 8.65 -3.07
N GLN A 22 -17.56 9.42 -2.01
CA GLN A 22 -17.26 10.84 -2.11
C GLN A 22 -15.91 11.07 -2.81
N ASP A 23 -15.85 12.07 -3.69
CA ASP A 23 -14.59 12.59 -4.19
C ASP A 23 -13.77 13.18 -3.02
N LEU A 24 -12.61 12.59 -2.76
CA LEU A 24 -11.71 13.09 -1.73
C LEU A 24 -11.02 14.36 -2.22
N GLY A 25 -11.01 15.39 -1.38
CA GLY A 25 -10.26 16.62 -1.63
C GLY A 25 -8.75 16.37 -1.65
N HIS A 26 -8.01 17.29 -2.26
CA HIS A 26 -6.56 17.27 -2.18
C HIS A 26 -6.10 17.44 -0.73
N ILE A 27 -5.08 16.66 -0.34
CA ILE A 27 -4.39 16.80 0.93
C ILE A 27 -2.93 17.12 0.61
N ASP A 28 -2.47 18.27 1.08
CA ASP A 28 -1.09 18.71 0.87
C ASP A 28 -0.10 17.71 1.49
N GLY A 29 1.03 17.50 0.82
CA GLY A 29 2.07 16.57 1.28
C GLY A 29 1.78 15.08 1.06
N VAL A 30 0.63 14.74 0.48
CA VAL A 30 0.25 13.35 0.15
C VAL A 30 0.24 13.15 -1.38
N ALA A 31 1.01 12.17 -1.85
CA ALA A 31 0.91 11.65 -3.21
C ALA A 31 0.27 10.26 -3.19
N ILE A 32 -0.56 9.96 -4.20
CA ILE A 32 -1.27 8.69 -4.31
C ILE A 32 -1.08 8.14 -5.73
N SER A 33 -0.73 6.86 -5.82
CA SER A 33 -0.71 6.13 -7.09
C SER A 33 -1.42 4.79 -6.91
N ALA A 34 -2.25 4.43 -7.89
CA ALA A 34 -2.95 3.14 -7.95
C ALA A 34 -2.61 2.46 -9.28
N ILE A 35 -2.22 1.19 -9.20
CA ILE A 35 -1.83 0.37 -10.36
C ILE A 35 -2.36 -1.06 -10.23
N SER A 36 -2.28 -1.81 -11.32
CA SER A 36 -2.50 -3.26 -11.35
C SER A 36 -1.18 -4.00 -11.18
N ALA A 37 -1.05 -4.75 -10.09
CA ALA A 37 -0.07 -5.81 -9.89
C ALA A 37 -0.57 -7.18 -10.37
N ASN A 38 -1.76 -7.23 -10.99
CA ASN A 38 -2.40 -8.44 -11.53
C ASN A 38 -2.70 -9.51 -10.46
N LEU A 39 -3.13 -9.05 -9.28
CA LEU A 39 -3.58 -9.90 -8.18
C LEU A 39 -4.99 -10.46 -8.43
N TYR A 40 -5.76 -9.80 -9.31
CA TYR A 40 -7.02 -10.33 -9.83
C TYR A 40 -6.85 -10.86 -11.25
N LYS A 41 -7.70 -11.84 -11.62
CA LYS A 41 -7.77 -12.37 -12.99
C LYS A 41 -8.20 -11.31 -14.01
N GLU A 42 -9.02 -10.36 -13.57
CA GLU A 42 -9.49 -9.26 -14.40
C GLU A 42 -8.57 -8.06 -14.22
N SER A 43 -8.35 -7.29 -15.28
CA SER A 43 -7.55 -6.06 -15.19
C SER A 43 -8.28 -5.02 -14.34
N ARG A 44 -7.66 -4.68 -13.21
CA ARG A 44 -8.10 -3.62 -12.29
C ARG A 44 -6.92 -3.17 -11.41
N ASP A 45 -7.00 -1.97 -10.88
CA ASP A 45 -6.06 -1.55 -9.85
C ASP A 45 -6.30 -2.37 -8.57
N ASP A 46 -5.20 -2.88 -8.03
CA ASP A 46 -5.17 -3.77 -6.87
C ASP A 46 -3.95 -3.51 -5.96
N LEU A 47 -3.14 -2.50 -6.30
CA LEU A 47 -2.07 -1.98 -5.47
C LEU A 47 -2.16 -0.46 -5.41
N VAL A 48 -2.14 0.10 -4.20
CA VAL A 48 -2.17 1.54 -3.96
C VAL A 48 -1.02 1.93 -3.05
N LEU A 49 -0.28 2.95 -3.46
CA LEU A 49 0.77 3.57 -2.67
C LEU A 49 0.32 4.98 -2.26
N PHE A 50 0.28 5.23 -0.96
CA PHE A 50 0.24 6.56 -0.38
C PHE A 50 1.67 6.92 0.03
N TYR A 51 2.14 8.08 -0.43
CA TYR A 51 3.48 8.56 -0.17
C TYR A 51 3.42 9.94 0.49
N PHE A 52 4.15 10.09 1.60
CA PHE A 52 4.19 11.28 2.43
C PHE A 52 5.58 11.91 2.33
N ARG A 53 5.71 12.98 1.54
CA ARG A 53 7.03 13.58 1.21
C ARG A 53 7.81 13.98 2.46
N ASP A 54 7.15 14.67 3.37
CA ASP A 54 7.71 15.14 4.64
C ASP A 54 7.53 14.15 5.79
N GLY A 55 6.97 12.97 5.50
CA GLY A 55 6.48 12.02 6.48
C GLY A 55 5.12 12.40 7.07
N ALA A 56 4.46 11.44 7.70
CA ALA A 56 3.18 11.62 8.37
C ALA A 56 3.23 10.99 9.75
N ASN A 57 2.78 11.74 10.76
CA ASN A 57 2.43 11.16 12.05
C ASN A 57 1.27 10.20 11.85
N TYR A 58 1.31 9.03 12.47
CA TYR A 58 0.27 8.03 12.32
C TYR A 58 -0.16 7.45 13.66
N ALA A 59 -1.41 7.00 13.68
CA ALA A 59 -1.93 6.10 14.69
C ALA A 59 -2.60 4.93 13.95
N SER A 60 -2.55 3.75 14.54
CA SER A 60 -3.15 2.56 13.94
C SER A 60 -3.91 1.76 14.99
N VAL A 61 -5.07 1.25 14.59
CA VAL A 61 -5.85 0.28 15.36
C VAL A 61 -6.04 -0.96 14.50
N TYR A 62 -6.08 -2.12 15.13
CA TYR A 62 -6.13 -3.41 14.44
C TYR A 62 -7.34 -4.22 14.89
N THR A 63 -7.68 -5.24 14.09
CA THR A 63 -8.70 -6.22 14.45
C THR A 63 -8.38 -6.90 15.78
N GLN A 64 -9.41 -7.28 16.54
CA GLN A 64 -9.29 -8.07 17.77
C GLN A 64 -9.23 -9.58 17.48
N SER A 65 -9.28 -9.99 16.22
CA SER A 65 -9.12 -11.39 15.81
C SER A 65 -7.80 -11.96 16.32
N LYS A 66 -7.82 -13.22 16.78
CA LYS A 66 -6.60 -13.98 17.11
C LYS A 66 -5.81 -14.37 15.87
N ILE A 67 -6.48 -14.42 14.72
CA ILE A 67 -5.89 -14.70 13.41
C ILE A 67 -5.75 -13.36 12.71
N ILE A 68 -4.51 -12.90 12.56
CA ILE A 68 -4.15 -11.64 11.91
C ILE A 68 -3.27 -11.89 10.69
N SER A 69 -3.36 -10.97 9.72
CA SER A 69 -2.48 -10.95 8.56
C SER A 69 -1.03 -10.62 8.96
N GLU A 70 -0.07 -11.10 8.16
CA GLU A 70 1.35 -10.83 8.38
C GLU A 70 1.66 -9.32 8.29
N ASN A 71 0.86 -8.52 7.56
CA ASN A 71 1.03 -7.05 7.49
C ASN A 71 0.78 -6.39 8.85
N ILE A 72 -0.19 -6.89 9.63
CA ILE A 72 -0.47 -6.39 10.97
C ILE A 72 0.71 -6.69 11.91
N LYS A 73 1.32 -7.88 11.78
CA LYS A 73 2.52 -8.22 12.56
C LYS A 73 3.70 -7.31 12.21
N TRP A 74 3.87 -6.98 10.93
CA TRP A 74 4.88 -6.00 10.51
C TRP A 74 4.61 -4.63 11.14
N ASN A 75 3.40 -4.10 10.96
CA ASN A 75 3.05 -2.76 11.43
C ASN A 75 3.17 -2.63 12.97
N LEU A 76 2.79 -3.67 13.73
CA LEU A 76 2.94 -3.70 15.20
C LEU A 76 4.40 -3.69 15.67
N ASN A 77 5.34 -4.13 14.82
CA ASN A 77 6.77 -4.12 15.13
C ASN A 77 7.45 -2.78 14.81
N LEU A 78 6.77 -1.86 14.12
CA LEU A 78 7.31 -0.53 13.85
C LEU A 78 7.42 0.27 15.15
N LYS A 79 8.54 0.98 15.31
CA LYS A 79 8.83 1.85 16.47
C LYS A 79 8.90 3.33 16.11
N ALA A 80 8.77 3.64 14.82
CA ALA A 80 8.76 5.01 14.35
C ALA A 80 7.43 5.68 14.70
N ASN A 81 7.47 6.96 15.08
CA ASN A 81 6.30 7.79 15.34
C ASN A 81 5.74 8.46 14.08
N SER A 82 6.49 8.35 12.97
CA SER A 82 6.11 8.83 11.65
C SER A 82 6.43 7.78 10.58
N ILE A 83 5.71 7.85 9.47
CA ILE A 83 5.89 6.99 8.30
C ILE A 83 6.04 7.84 7.04
N LYS A 84 6.61 7.27 5.99
CA LYS A 84 6.74 7.91 4.68
C LYS A 84 5.91 7.24 3.60
N ALA A 85 5.42 6.03 3.85
CA ALA A 85 4.54 5.35 2.92
C ALA A 85 3.53 4.44 3.61
N LEU A 86 2.38 4.27 2.95
CA LEU A 86 1.44 3.19 3.18
C LEU A 86 1.20 2.47 1.86
N LEU A 87 1.56 1.19 1.78
CA LEU A 87 1.28 0.34 0.63
C LEU A 87 0.10 -0.58 0.94
N VAL A 88 -0.93 -0.55 0.09
CA VAL A 88 -2.13 -1.38 0.25
C VAL A 88 -2.31 -2.26 -0.96
N ASN A 89 -2.40 -3.58 -0.75
CA ASN A 89 -2.77 -4.53 -1.79
C ASN A 89 -4.20 -5.08 -1.58
N ALA A 90 -4.89 -5.37 -2.67
CA ALA A 90 -6.19 -6.04 -2.71
C ALA A 90 -6.08 -7.37 -3.48
N GLY A 91 -6.91 -8.35 -3.14
CA GLY A 91 -6.94 -9.67 -3.78
C GLY A 91 -6.26 -10.76 -2.95
N ASN A 92 -5.26 -10.41 -2.14
CA ASN A 92 -4.59 -11.33 -1.21
C ASN A 92 -4.52 -10.72 0.20
N ALA A 93 -5.09 -11.41 1.20
CA ALA A 93 -5.10 -10.90 2.57
C ALA A 93 -3.76 -11.03 3.29
N ASN A 94 -2.82 -11.83 2.77
CA ASN A 94 -1.60 -12.25 3.44
C ASN A 94 -1.84 -12.78 4.88
N ALA A 95 -2.96 -13.47 5.08
CA ALA A 95 -3.32 -14.10 6.33
C ALA A 95 -3.17 -15.62 6.20
N PHE A 96 -2.76 -16.31 7.28
CA PHE A 96 -2.41 -17.74 7.27
C PHE A 96 -1.24 -18.12 6.32
N THR A 97 -0.35 -17.18 6.00
CA THR A 97 0.81 -17.38 5.11
C THR A 97 2.12 -17.58 5.88
N GLY A 98 2.14 -17.27 7.18
CA GLY A 98 3.26 -17.55 8.09
C GLY A 98 4.57 -16.85 7.69
N LYS A 99 5.69 -17.53 7.94
CA LYS A 99 7.04 -16.96 7.71
C LYS A 99 7.27 -16.50 6.27
N LEU A 100 6.69 -17.19 5.29
CA LEU A 100 6.83 -16.81 3.88
C LEU A 100 6.08 -15.52 3.56
N GLY A 101 4.85 -15.37 4.06
CA GLY A 101 4.10 -14.12 3.90
C GLY A 101 4.78 -12.93 4.58
N PHE A 102 5.36 -13.14 5.77
CA PHE A 102 6.14 -12.11 6.45
C PHE A 102 7.43 -11.75 5.69
N LYS A 103 8.16 -12.75 5.19
CA LYS A 103 9.35 -12.52 4.36
C LYS A 103 9.02 -11.69 3.12
N GLY A 104 7.88 -11.95 2.48
CA GLY A 104 7.42 -11.17 1.34
C GLY A 104 7.20 -9.69 1.68
N ILE A 105 6.60 -9.39 2.84
CA ILE A 105 6.47 -8.00 3.31
C ILE A 105 7.85 -7.36 3.49
N THR A 106 8.81 -8.08 4.10
CA THR A 106 10.17 -7.56 4.28
C THR A 106 10.83 -7.21 2.95
N GLN A 107 10.71 -8.09 1.95
CA GLN A 107 11.27 -7.87 0.61
C GLN A 107 10.65 -6.65 -0.07
N ILE A 108 9.32 -6.53 -0.03
CA ILE A 108 8.62 -5.37 -0.58
C ILE A 108 9.04 -4.09 0.15
N ALA A 109 9.17 -4.12 1.48
CA ALA A 109 9.58 -2.95 2.27
C ALA A 109 10.99 -2.48 1.91
N GLU A 110 11.93 -3.41 1.74
CA GLU A 110 13.30 -3.10 1.31
C GLU A 110 13.34 -2.51 -0.10
N GLU A 111 12.61 -3.09 -1.05
CA GLU A 111 12.64 -2.63 -2.43
C GLU A 111 11.91 -1.29 -2.61
N LEU A 112 10.77 -1.12 -1.94
CA LEU A 112 10.04 0.13 -1.92
C LEU A 112 10.83 1.24 -1.24
N SER A 113 11.54 0.95 -0.14
CA SER A 113 12.46 1.90 0.52
C SER A 113 13.53 2.42 -0.44
N LYS A 114 14.18 1.53 -1.22
CA LYS A 114 15.17 1.93 -2.21
C LYS A 114 14.54 2.77 -3.31
N GLY A 115 13.45 2.31 -3.91
CA GLY A 115 12.77 3.00 -5.00
C GLY A 115 12.30 4.40 -4.61
N LEU A 116 11.72 4.55 -3.42
CA LEU A 116 11.31 5.85 -2.89
C LEU A 116 12.52 6.74 -2.58
N THR A 117 13.61 6.19 -2.05
CA THR A 117 14.84 6.96 -1.78
C THR A 117 15.44 7.52 -3.07
N ILE A 118 15.47 6.72 -4.14
CA ILE A 118 15.92 7.16 -5.47
C ILE A 118 15.01 8.29 -5.96
N LYS A 119 13.69 8.08 -5.94
CA LYS A 119 12.72 9.10 -6.37
C LYS A 119 12.84 10.42 -5.61
N MET A 120 13.01 10.35 -4.29
CA MET A 120 13.23 11.55 -3.46
C MET A 120 14.51 12.28 -3.85
N SER A 121 15.58 11.54 -4.16
CA SER A 121 16.88 12.13 -4.49
C SER A 121 16.87 12.84 -5.86
N GLU A 122 15.92 12.52 -6.73
CA GLU A 122 15.71 13.22 -8.02
C GLU A 122 15.02 14.59 -7.82
N ASP A 123 14.18 14.72 -6.79
CA ASP A 123 13.28 15.86 -6.59
C ASP A 123 13.77 16.87 -5.52
N ASP A 124 14.72 16.50 -4.65
CA ASP A 124 15.16 17.31 -3.51
C ASP A 124 16.66 17.67 -3.53
N GLU A 125 16.99 18.94 -3.22
CA GLU A 125 18.38 19.38 -3.00
C GLU A 125 19.00 18.82 -1.70
N LYS A 126 18.16 18.37 -0.76
CA LYS A 126 18.59 17.82 0.54
C LYS A 126 18.51 16.30 0.52
N LYS A 127 19.60 15.65 0.92
CA LYS A 127 19.67 14.19 1.02
C LYS A 127 18.66 13.68 2.04
N ASN A 128 17.65 12.97 1.55
CA ASN A 128 16.62 12.33 2.35
C ASN A 128 16.47 10.87 1.90
N PHE A 129 16.03 10.00 2.80
CA PHE A 129 15.89 8.58 2.51
C PHE A 129 14.63 8.02 3.18
N VAL A 130 14.09 6.95 2.61
CA VAL A 130 12.98 6.20 3.19
C VAL A 130 13.55 4.93 3.79
N LYS A 131 13.32 4.68 5.07
CA LYS A 131 13.68 3.40 5.69
C LYS A 131 12.54 2.40 5.53
N SER A 132 12.86 1.10 5.45
CA SER A 132 11.82 0.06 5.40
C SER A 132 10.85 0.13 6.57
N ASN A 133 11.34 0.48 7.77
CA ASN A 133 10.50 0.62 8.97
C ASN A 133 9.70 1.96 9.04
N GLU A 134 9.71 2.76 7.97
CA GLU A 134 8.84 3.92 7.78
C GLU A 134 7.70 3.60 6.78
N ILE A 135 7.49 2.32 6.46
CA ILE A 135 6.48 1.84 5.52
C ILE A 135 5.44 1.01 6.26
N LEU A 136 4.18 1.46 6.22
CA LEU A 136 3.03 0.67 6.66
C LEU A 136 2.47 -0.17 5.50
N PHE A 137 1.87 -1.29 5.86
CA PHE A 137 1.21 -2.17 4.91
C PHE A 137 -0.26 -2.39 5.24
N GLY A 138 -1.09 -2.48 4.21
CA GLY A 138 -2.47 -2.97 4.25
C GLY A 138 -2.63 -4.14 3.28
N SER A 139 -3.26 -5.23 3.72
CA SER A 139 -3.56 -6.37 2.85
C SER A 139 -5.00 -6.82 3.03
N THR A 140 -5.71 -7.03 1.92
CA THR A 140 -7.08 -7.52 1.92
C THR A 140 -7.33 -8.47 0.76
N GLY A 141 -8.14 -9.51 0.95
CA GLY A 141 -8.44 -10.49 -0.08
C GLY A 141 -8.60 -11.91 0.46
N THR A 142 -8.21 -12.90 -0.34
CA THR A 142 -8.33 -14.31 0.04
C THR A 142 -7.33 -14.66 1.15
N ILE A 143 -7.76 -15.47 2.12
CA ILE A 143 -6.95 -15.99 3.23
C ILE A 143 -6.31 -17.31 2.82
N GLY A 144 -5.04 -17.52 3.19
CA GLY A 144 -4.31 -18.78 3.00
C GLY A 144 -3.66 -18.97 1.63
N GLU A 145 -3.92 -18.07 0.67
CA GLU A 145 -3.21 -18.07 -0.61
C GLU A 145 -1.76 -17.59 -0.45
N THR A 146 -0.85 -18.16 -1.23
CA THR A 146 0.56 -17.75 -1.26
C THR A 146 0.66 -16.25 -1.55
N PHE A 147 1.40 -15.54 -0.69
CA PHE A 147 1.58 -14.10 -0.86
C PHE A 147 2.52 -13.82 -2.05
N PRO A 148 2.08 -13.02 -3.04
CA PRO A 148 2.91 -12.64 -4.18
C PRO A 148 3.83 -11.49 -3.76
N ALA A 149 5.10 -11.80 -3.55
CA ALA A 149 6.15 -10.85 -3.17
C ALA A 149 7.38 -10.97 -4.08
#